data_AF-A0A7J0FBW3-F1
#
_entry.id   AF-A0A7J0FBW3-F1
#
_cell.length_a   1.000
_cell.length_b   1.000
_cell.length_c   1.000
_cell.angle_alpha   90.00
_cell.angle_beta   90.00
_cell.angle_gamma   90.00
#
_symmetry.space_group_name_H-M   'P 1'
#
loop_
_entity.id
_entity.type
_entity.pdbx_description
1 polymer ?
#
loop_
_entity_poly.entity_id
_entity_poly.type
_entity_poly.pdbx_seq_one_letter_code
_entity_poly.pdbx_strand_id
1 'polypeptide(L)'
;MELRGGLPFPRISLLGAKAPRCPPPICPVILESGILESPSEQALCSSSPLGKVLSQSSICQLMAASASPMVQPQDLILGLAVCLVNLQPALSTSNLSTNKEASACTKLGNMTTNENGDLRSAGVFQVLDVGCGVASFSAYLLPLNIQTMSFAPKDGHENQIQFALERGISAMISALATKQLPYPSSSFEMVHCSRCRVDWHENGGILLTEVNRLLRYNGYFIYSAPPAYRKDKDYPMIWDKLMNLTSRMCWKLIARKVQTAIWIKQEDQSCLLHNAEQKLINICDSVDDSSPSWNTPLKNCIAPSKASNKLPPRPQRLSEYSESLSSIGINQENFISDTLFWQDQVRHYWRLMNVDETEIRNVMDMNAFCGGFAVALSTWPVWVMNIVPISTNNTLSAIYNRGLIGAFHDWCEPFSTYPRSYDLLHANRLFSHYKNREDGCFLEDIMLEMERIIRPQGIIIIRDEESIITRIKSYCSKVSLGCRITFAGKRTKGDRIIPNLQKEVLGDSLRYATTQSFIETGFYFNVLIGCLYN
;
A
#
# COMPACT_ATOMS: atom_id res chain seq x y z
N MET A 1 -21.28 -34.50 60.26
CA MET A 1 -20.06 -33.69 59.99
C MET A 1 -18.92 -34.65 59.66
N GLU A 2 -18.93 -35.44 58.57
CA GLU A 2 -19.20 -35.13 57.15
C GLU A 2 -18.26 -34.05 56.60
N LEU A 3 -17.47 -34.21 55.52
CA LEU A 3 -17.27 -35.24 54.47
C LEU A 3 -15.80 -35.12 53.98
N ARG A 4 -14.94 -36.15 53.88
CA ARG A 4 -14.84 -37.28 52.92
C ARG A 4 -14.88 -36.89 51.44
N GLY A 5 -13.87 -37.36 50.69
CA GLY A 5 -14.07 -37.86 49.33
C GLY A 5 -13.18 -37.23 48.26
N GLY A 6 -12.02 -37.84 48.02
CA GLY A 6 -11.35 -37.75 46.73
C GLY A 6 -12.00 -38.69 45.69
N LEU A 7 -11.72 -38.37 44.42
CA LEU A 7 -12.14 -38.95 43.12
C LEU A 7 -13.19 -38.09 42.37
N PRO A 8 -13.26 -38.11 41.03
CA PRO A 8 -12.27 -38.56 40.02
C PRO A 8 -12.11 -37.59 38.81
N PHE A 9 -11.11 -37.86 37.98
CA PHE A 9 -11.03 -37.38 36.59
C PHE A 9 -12.29 -37.74 35.80
N PRO A 10 -12.85 -36.83 34.98
CA PRO A 10 -13.84 -37.22 33.98
C PRO A 10 -13.12 -37.87 32.78
N ARG A 11 -13.25 -39.21 32.68
CA ARG A 11 -13.30 -39.87 31.37
C ARG A 11 -14.61 -39.46 30.70
N ILE A 12 -14.53 -38.67 29.64
CA ILE A 12 -15.63 -38.57 28.68
C ILE A 12 -15.40 -39.64 27.61
N SER A 13 -16.40 -40.51 27.54
CA SER A 13 -16.58 -41.60 26.60
C SER A 13 -16.62 -41.10 25.16
N LEU A 14 -15.80 -41.69 24.30
CA LEU A 14 -15.95 -41.66 22.85
C LEU A 14 -17.23 -42.42 22.48
N LEU A 15 -18.35 -41.69 22.38
CA LEU A 15 -19.52 -42.13 21.63
C LEU A 15 -19.29 -41.78 20.16
N GLY A 16 -19.14 -42.83 19.35
CA GLY A 16 -18.91 -42.73 17.92
C GLY A 16 -20.06 -42.02 17.21
N ALA A 17 -19.73 -40.93 16.52
CA ALA A 17 -20.51 -40.40 15.42
C ALA A 17 -19.63 -40.44 14.16
N LYS A 18 -20.15 -41.13 13.15
CA LYS A 18 -19.52 -41.41 11.85
C LYS A 18 -19.03 -40.13 11.18
N ALA A 19 -17.76 -40.10 10.78
CA ALA A 19 -17.28 -39.18 9.76
C ALA A 19 -18.06 -39.44 8.44
N PRO A 20 -18.57 -38.40 7.75
CA PRO A 20 -19.03 -38.57 6.39
C PRO A 20 -17.83 -38.91 5.51
N ARG A 21 -17.86 -40.12 4.94
CA ARG A 21 -16.90 -40.60 3.95
C ARG A 21 -16.95 -39.65 2.75
N CYS A 22 -15.81 -39.08 2.39
CA CYS A 22 -15.63 -38.48 1.07
C CYS A 22 -15.77 -39.61 0.02
N PRO A 23 -16.61 -39.45 -1.01
CA PRO A 23 -16.67 -40.42 -2.10
C PRO A 23 -15.37 -40.35 -2.93
N PRO A 24 -14.89 -41.48 -3.49
CA PRO A 24 -13.74 -41.48 -4.39
C PRO A 24 -14.07 -40.73 -5.69
N PRO A 25 -13.07 -40.16 -6.39
CA PRO A 25 -13.31 -39.48 -7.65
C PRO A 25 -13.77 -40.50 -8.71
N ILE A 26 -15.02 -40.38 -9.12
CA ILE A 26 -15.55 -41.08 -10.29
C ILE A 26 -15.09 -40.29 -11.51
N CYS A 27 -14.21 -40.89 -12.31
CA CYS A 27 -13.92 -40.42 -13.67
C CYS A 27 -15.18 -40.56 -14.54
N PRO A 28 -15.65 -39.50 -15.22
CA PRO A 28 -16.58 -39.67 -16.32
C PRO A 28 -15.81 -39.95 -17.61
N VAL A 29 -16.06 -41.14 -18.12
CA VAL A 29 -15.83 -41.60 -19.48
C VAL A 29 -16.44 -40.59 -20.48
N ILE A 30 -15.69 -40.31 -21.54
CA ILE A 30 -16.13 -39.61 -22.75
C ILE A 30 -17.26 -40.43 -23.39
N LEU A 31 -18.47 -39.88 -23.51
CA LEU A 31 -19.49 -40.35 -24.44
C LEU A 31 -20.33 -39.17 -24.96
N GLU A 32 -20.66 -39.29 -26.24
CA GLU A 32 -21.16 -38.27 -27.16
C GLU A 32 -22.64 -37.86 -26.94
N SER A 33 -22.94 -36.65 -27.43
CA SER A 33 -24.23 -36.21 -28.02
C SER A 33 -25.47 -36.05 -27.12
N GLY A 34 -26.19 -34.94 -27.31
CA GLY A 34 -27.58 -34.81 -26.87
C GLY A 34 -28.01 -33.42 -26.41
N ILE A 35 -28.51 -32.62 -27.36
CA ILE A 35 -29.28 -31.39 -27.12
C ILE A 35 -30.62 -31.76 -26.46
N LEU A 36 -31.01 -31.05 -25.39
CA LEU A 36 -32.40 -30.75 -25.03
C LEU A 36 -32.44 -29.67 -23.93
N GLU A 37 -32.83 -28.45 -24.34
CA GLU A 37 -33.14 -27.30 -23.47
C GLU A 37 -34.57 -27.41 -22.89
N SER A 38 -34.83 -26.77 -21.73
CA SER A 38 -36.00 -25.89 -21.45
C SER A 38 -35.89 -25.26 -20.02
N PRO A 39 -36.71 -24.26 -19.60
CA PRO A 39 -36.35 -22.83 -19.72
C PRO A 39 -36.69 -21.97 -18.47
N SER A 40 -35.72 -21.27 -17.87
CA SER A 40 -36.06 -20.19 -16.90
C SER A 40 -35.01 -19.07 -16.69
N GLU A 41 -33.91 -19.01 -17.45
CA GLU A 41 -32.87 -17.98 -17.25
C GLU A 41 -32.40 -17.27 -18.54
N GLN A 42 -33.27 -17.11 -19.54
CA GLN A 42 -32.91 -16.40 -20.78
C GLN A 42 -33.48 -14.97 -20.92
N ALA A 43 -34.19 -14.46 -19.93
CA ALA A 43 -34.71 -13.09 -19.98
C ALA A 43 -33.96 -12.18 -19.00
N LEU A 44 -32.65 -11.91 -19.22
CA LEU A 44 -32.02 -10.63 -18.80
C LEU A 44 -30.61 -10.35 -19.38
N CYS A 45 -30.14 -11.11 -20.38
CA CYS A 45 -28.83 -10.90 -21.03
C CYS A 45 -28.92 -10.58 -22.53
N SER A 46 -29.94 -9.82 -22.94
CA SER A 46 -30.12 -9.43 -24.35
C SER A 46 -30.59 -7.98 -24.52
N SER A 47 -29.86 -7.02 -23.93
CA SER A 47 -29.89 -5.63 -24.39
C SER A 47 -28.68 -4.82 -23.89
N SER A 48 -27.47 -5.13 -24.37
CA SER A 48 -26.38 -4.14 -24.46
C SER A 48 -25.35 -4.57 -25.51
N PRO A 49 -24.74 -3.65 -26.30
CA PRO A 49 -23.82 -3.99 -27.38
C PRO A 49 -22.41 -4.28 -26.87
N LEU A 50 -22.26 -5.24 -25.95
CA LEU A 50 -20.96 -5.67 -25.39
C LEU A 50 -20.80 -7.20 -25.29
N GLY A 51 -21.67 -7.98 -25.93
CA GLY A 51 -21.74 -9.44 -25.78
C GLY A 51 -21.05 -10.29 -26.85
N LYS A 52 -20.13 -9.75 -27.67
CA LYS A 52 -19.45 -10.53 -28.72
C LYS A 52 -17.96 -10.17 -28.85
N VAL A 53 -17.16 -10.41 -27.82
CA VAL A 53 -15.70 -10.56 -27.99
C VAL A 53 -15.19 -11.57 -26.94
N LEU A 54 -14.65 -12.69 -27.45
CA LEU A 54 -13.93 -13.78 -26.78
C LEU A 54 -14.78 -14.83 -26.03
N SER A 55 -15.01 -15.97 -26.68
CA SER A 55 -15.30 -17.23 -25.98
C SER A 55 -13.99 -17.76 -25.37
N GLN A 56 -14.04 -18.28 -24.14
CA GLN A 56 -12.91 -18.91 -23.43
C GLN A 56 -12.30 -20.13 -24.14
N SER A 57 -12.87 -20.56 -25.28
CA SER A 57 -12.41 -21.71 -26.06
C SER A 57 -11.15 -21.42 -26.88
N SER A 58 -10.91 -20.19 -27.33
CA SER A 58 -9.82 -19.90 -28.28
C SER A 58 -8.45 -19.75 -27.60
N ILE A 59 -8.40 -19.40 -26.32
CA ILE A 59 -7.14 -19.24 -25.56
C ILE A 59 -6.59 -20.62 -25.13
N CYS A 60 -7.45 -21.58 -24.79
CA CYS A 60 -7.02 -22.93 -24.45
C CYS A 60 -6.52 -23.74 -25.67
N GLN A 61 -7.01 -23.45 -26.89
CA GLN A 61 -6.50 -24.13 -28.09
C GLN A 61 -5.09 -23.67 -28.49
N LEU A 62 -4.68 -22.44 -28.14
CA LEU A 62 -3.32 -21.94 -28.39
C LEU A 62 -2.28 -22.51 -27.42
N MET A 63 -2.66 -22.76 -26.16
CA MET A 63 -1.78 -23.39 -25.16
C MET A 63 -1.59 -24.91 -25.40
N ALA A 64 -2.49 -25.55 -26.16
CA ALA A 64 -2.35 -26.95 -26.54
C ALA A 64 -1.42 -27.18 -27.75
N ALA A 65 -1.13 -26.14 -28.54
CA ALA A 65 -0.26 -26.25 -29.72
C ALA A 65 1.24 -26.09 -29.41
N SER A 66 1.61 -25.60 -28.22
CA SER A 66 3.01 -25.45 -27.79
C SER A 66 3.63 -26.71 -27.18
N ALA A 67 2.92 -27.84 -27.18
CA ALA A 67 3.38 -29.13 -26.65
C ALA A 67 3.61 -30.17 -27.78
N SER A 68 4.18 -29.75 -28.91
CA SER A 68 4.66 -30.66 -29.95
C SER A 68 6.03 -30.21 -30.48
N PRO A 69 6.99 -31.12 -30.70
CA PRO A 69 8.35 -30.77 -31.09
C PRO A 69 8.41 -30.58 -32.60
N MET A 70 7.85 -29.49 -33.13
CA MET A 70 8.16 -28.92 -34.45
C MET A 70 7.25 -27.70 -34.67
N VAL A 71 7.73 -26.50 -34.34
CA VAL A 71 7.08 -25.24 -34.73
C VAL A 71 8.12 -24.43 -35.49
N GLN A 72 7.81 -24.04 -36.73
CA GLN A 72 8.72 -23.26 -37.57
C GLN A 72 8.70 -21.78 -37.17
N PRO A 73 9.79 -21.01 -37.42
CA PRO A 73 9.90 -19.61 -37.00
C PRO A 73 8.78 -18.67 -37.53
N GLN A 74 8.08 -19.08 -38.59
CA GLN A 74 7.04 -18.29 -39.24
C GLN A 74 5.73 -18.27 -38.44
N ASP A 75 5.43 -19.32 -37.65
CA ASP A 75 4.23 -19.40 -36.81
C ASP A 75 4.32 -18.55 -35.53
N LEU A 76 5.56 -18.30 -35.06
CA LEU A 76 5.82 -17.43 -33.91
C LEU A 76 5.56 -15.94 -34.24
N ILE A 77 5.83 -15.54 -35.49
CA ILE A 77 5.61 -14.18 -35.99
C ILE A 77 4.11 -13.89 -36.14
N LEU A 78 3.32 -14.89 -36.55
CA LEU A 78 1.87 -14.75 -36.66
C LEU A 78 1.20 -14.68 -35.26
N GLY A 79 1.69 -15.46 -34.28
CA GLY A 79 1.24 -15.37 -32.88
C GLY A 79 1.53 -14.03 -32.21
N LEU A 80 2.71 -13.46 -32.46
CA LEU A 80 3.07 -12.11 -31.99
C LEU A 80 2.24 -11.01 -32.67
N ALA A 81 1.94 -11.16 -33.97
CA ALA A 81 1.09 -10.22 -34.69
C ALA A 81 -0.36 -10.23 -34.18
N VAL A 82 -0.91 -11.40 -33.83
CA VAL A 82 -2.26 -11.51 -33.24
C VAL A 82 -2.32 -10.92 -31.82
N CYS A 83 -1.25 -11.03 -31.03
CA CYS A 83 -1.13 -10.32 -29.75
C CYS A 83 -1.05 -8.79 -29.93
N LEU A 84 -0.28 -8.31 -30.92
CA LEU A 84 -0.15 -6.88 -31.22
C LEU A 84 -1.45 -6.26 -31.76
N VAL A 85 -2.22 -6.98 -32.58
CA VAL A 85 -3.52 -6.50 -33.08
C VAL A 85 -4.59 -6.49 -31.97
N ASN A 86 -4.50 -7.39 -30.97
CA ASN A 86 -5.38 -7.39 -29.79
C ASN A 86 -4.96 -6.40 -28.67
N LEU A 87 -3.82 -5.71 -28.81
CA LEU A 87 -3.43 -4.57 -27.96
C LEU A 87 -4.07 -3.24 -28.37
N GLN A 88 -4.52 -3.13 -29.63
CA GLN A 88 -5.21 -1.92 -30.13
C GLN A 88 -6.56 -1.64 -29.43
N PRO A 89 -7.41 -2.65 -29.12
CA PRO A 89 -8.58 -2.44 -28.27
C PRO A 89 -8.23 -2.04 -26.83
N ALA A 90 -7.10 -2.50 -26.27
CA ALA A 90 -6.66 -2.17 -24.91
C ALA A 90 -6.24 -0.69 -24.75
N LEU A 91 -5.74 -0.07 -25.82
CA LEU A 91 -5.49 1.38 -25.91
C LEU A 91 -6.78 2.20 -26.04
N SER A 92 -7.85 1.61 -26.58
CA SER A 92 -9.17 2.28 -26.65
C SER A 92 -9.95 2.18 -25.33
N THR A 93 -9.79 1.09 -24.57
CA THR A 93 -10.40 0.93 -23.25
C THR A 93 -9.70 1.75 -22.17
N SER A 94 -8.38 1.99 -22.28
CA SER A 94 -7.66 2.92 -21.42
C SER A 94 -8.13 4.37 -21.60
N ASN A 95 -8.41 4.80 -22.83
CA ASN A 95 -9.00 6.12 -23.10
C ASN A 95 -10.44 6.25 -22.58
N LEU A 96 -11.21 5.16 -22.55
CA LEU A 96 -12.58 5.19 -22.00
C LEU A 96 -12.57 5.19 -20.46
N SER A 97 -11.62 4.49 -19.81
CA SER A 97 -11.48 4.51 -18.34
C SER A 97 -10.97 5.85 -17.84
N THR A 98 -9.96 6.45 -18.50
CA THR A 98 -9.43 7.77 -18.15
C THR A 98 -10.49 8.86 -18.31
N ASN A 99 -11.32 8.82 -19.36
CA ASN A 99 -12.43 9.76 -19.53
C ASN A 99 -13.52 9.62 -18.44
N LYS A 100 -13.81 8.38 -17.99
CA LYS A 100 -14.75 8.14 -16.89
C LYS A 100 -14.21 8.66 -15.56
N GLU A 101 -12.93 8.43 -15.28
CA GLU A 101 -12.24 8.93 -14.09
C GLU A 101 -12.08 10.44 -14.08
N ALA A 102 -11.79 11.04 -15.25
CA ALA A 102 -11.78 12.49 -15.42
C ALA A 102 -13.13 13.11 -15.10
N SER A 103 -14.20 12.52 -15.61
CA SER A 103 -15.57 12.94 -15.29
C SER A 103 -15.88 12.74 -13.80
N ALA A 104 -15.45 11.63 -13.19
CA ALA A 104 -15.65 11.38 -11.76
C ALA A 104 -14.91 12.40 -10.88
N CYS A 105 -13.63 12.67 -11.14
CA CYS A 105 -12.84 13.61 -10.35
C CYS A 105 -13.30 15.05 -10.51
N THR A 106 -13.68 15.46 -11.73
CA THR A 106 -14.30 16.78 -11.96
C THR A 106 -15.61 16.90 -11.20
N LYS A 107 -16.43 15.84 -11.17
CA LYS A 107 -17.66 15.83 -10.37
C LYS A 107 -17.38 15.91 -8.88
N LEU A 108 -16.36 15.21 -8.38
CA LEU A 108 -15.96 15.29 -6.97
C LEU A 108 -15.50 16.70 -6.62
N GLY A 109 -14.64 17.32 -7.43
CA GLY A 109 -14.22 18.71 -7.26
C GLY A 109 -15.39 19.70 -7.26
N ASN A 110 -16.36 19.51 -8.15
CA ASN A 110 -17.56 20.33 -8.17
C ASN A 110 -18.45 20.12 -6.93
N MET A 111 -18.53 18.89 -6.42
CA MET A 111 -19.30 18.57 -5.21
C MET A 111 -18.60 19.03 -3.93
N THR A 112 -17.28 19.20 -3.92
CA THR A 112 -16.53 19.72 -2.76
C THR A 112 -16.49 21.25 -2.72
N THR A 113 -16.32 21.91 -3.88
CA THR A 113 -16.14 23.37 -3.96
C THR A 113 -17.42 24.14 -4.29
N ASN A 114 -18.49 23.46 -4.70
CA ASN A 114 -19.71 24.07 -5.28
C ASN A 114 -19.46 24.93 -6.54
N GLU A 115 -18.26 24.87 -7.14
CA GLU A 115 -17.86 25.58 -8.37
C GLU A 115 -17.30 24.59 -9.41
N ASN A 116 -16.86 25.05 -10.59
CA ASN A 116 -16.15 24.22 -11.59
C ASN A 116 -14.71 23.89 -11.16
N GLY A 117 -14.51 23.56 -9.89
CA GLY A 117 -13.21 23.40 -9.25
C GLY A 117 -12.64 21.99 -9.38
N ASP A 118 -11.33 21.87 -9.56
CA ASP A 118 -10.61 20.61 -9.37
C ASP A 118 -10.40 20.32 -7.86
N LEU A 119 -9.99 19.11 -7.50
CA LEU A 119 -9.74 18.76 -6.09
C LEU A 119 -8.65 19.63 -5.42
N ARG A 120 -7.74 20.23 -6.18
CA ARG A 120 -6.68 21.10 -5.64
C ARG A 120 -7.25 22.42 -5.16
N SER A 121 -8.23 22.97 -5.87
CA SER A 121 -8.97 24.16 -5.42
C SER A 121 -9.72 23.92 -4.11
N ALA A 122 -10.11 22.67 -3.83
CA ALA A 122 -10.67 22.24 -2.55
C ALA A 122 -9.61 22.05 -1.43
N GLY A 123 -8.32 22.29 -1.72
CA GLY A 123 -7.21 22.12 -0.79
C GLY A 123 -6.71 20.67 -0.64
N VAL A 124 -7.02 19.79 -1.61
CA VAL A 124 -6.69 18.36 -1.51
C VAL A 124 -5.37 18.08 -2.24
N PHE A 125 -4.38 17.57 -1.49
CA PHE A 125 -3.06 17.23 -2.03
C PHE A 125 -2.59 15.83 -1.66
N GLN A 126 -3.15 15.23 -0.60
CA GLN A 126 -2.91 13.86 -0.17
C GLN A 126 -4.22 13.13 0.07
N VAL A 127 -4.36 11.97 -0.56
CA VAL A 127 -5.56 11.14 -0.52
C VAL A 127 -5.25 9.73 -0.04
N LEU A 128 -6.06 9.21 0.87
CA LEU A 128 -6.07 7.79 1.21
C LEU A 128 -7.18 7.10 0.40
N ASP A 129 -6.81 6.18 -0.49
CA ASP A 129 -7.76 5.45 -1.35
C ASP A 129 -7.98 4.04 -0.80
N VAL A 130 -9.13 3.85 -0.14
CA VAL A 130 -9.50 2.64 0.59
C VAL A 130 -10.22 1.67 -0.32
N GLY A 131 -9.73 0.43 -0.41
CA GLY A 131 -10.30 -0.57 -1.31
C GLY A 131 -10.15 -0.16 -2.77
N CYS A 132 -8.97 0.37 -3.11
CA CYS A 132 -8.65 1.05 -4.36
C CYS A 132 -8.79 0.20 -5.64
N GLY A 133 -8.96 -1.11 -5.54
CA GLY A 133 -8.93 -2.00 -6.69
C GLY A 133 -7.57 -1.92 -7.37
N VAL A 134 -7.58 -1.68 -8.69
CA VAL A 134 -6.37 -1.44 -9.50
C VAL A 134 -5.81 -0.01 -9.40
N ALA A 135 -6.22 0.74 -8.37
CA ALA A 135 -5.77 2.11 -8.07
C ALA A 135 -6.01 3.11 -9.21
N SER A 136 -7.13 2.99 -9.91
CA SER A 136 -7.39 3.80 -11.10
C SER A 136 -7.73 5.26 -10.76
N PHE A 137 -8.40 5.50 -9.64
CA PHE A 137 -8.58 6.83 -9.07
C PHE A 137 -7.23 7.51 -8.76
N SER A 138 -6.33 6.80 -8.08
CA SER A 138 -4.95 7.24 -7.85
C SER A 138 -4.19 7.56 -9.14
N ALA A 139 -4.32 6.71 -10.17
CA ALA A 139 -3.67 6.91 -11.46
C ALA A 139 -4.07 8.25 -12.11
N TYR A 140 -5.35 8.63 -11.98
CA TYR A 140 -5.86 9.89 -12.49
C TYR A 140 -5.36 11.11 -11.69
N LEU A 141 -5.20 10.97 -10.38
CA LEU A 141 -4.76 12.05 -9.49
C LEU A 141 -3.26 12.35 -9.60
N LEU A 142 -2.45 11.37 -9.98
CA LEU A 142 -0.99 11.49 -10.05
C LEU A 142 -0.51 12.63 -10.99
N PRO A 143 -0.99 12.77 -12.24
CA PRO A 143 -0.64 13.91 -13.11
C PRO A 143 -1.06 15.27 -12.57
N LEU A 144 -2.04 15.32 -11.64
CA LEU A 144 -2.48 16.54 -10.99
C LEU A 144 -1.58 16.94 -9.81
N ASN A 145 -0.50 16.19 -9.55
CA ASN A 145 0.39 16.35 -8.39
C ASN A 145 -0.35 16.19 -7.04
N ILE A 146 -1.39 15.34 -7.03
CA ILE A 146 -2.06 14.90 -5.82
C ILE A 146 -1.47 13.54 -5.46
N GLN A 147 -0.83 13.47 -4.29
CA GLN A 147 -0.24 12.25 -3.79
C GLN A 147 -1.34 11.35 -3.24
N THR A 148 -1.25 10.05 -3.50
CA THR A 148 -2.26 9.11 -3.03
C THR A 148 -1.60 7.92 -2.35
N MET A 149 -2.23 7.39 -1.31
CA MET A 149 -1.87 6.09 -0.75
C MET A 149 -3.03 5.15 -1.02
N SER A 150 -2.89 4.30 -2.03
CA SER A 150 -3.87 3.27 -2.36
C SER A 150 -3.65 2.02 -1.52
N PHE A 151 -4.69 1.45 -0.93
CA PHE A 151 -4.57 0.13 -0.31
C PHE A 151 -5.80 -0.74 -0.51
N ALA A 152 -5.56 -2.05 -0.47
CA ALA A 152 -6.57 -3.08 -0.50
C ALA A 152 -6.05 -4.32 0.25
N PRO A 153 -6.95 -5.14 0.82
CA PRO A 153 -6.55 -6.41 1.43
C PRO A 153 -5.90 -7.33 0.38
N LYS A 154 -5.11 -8.28 0.85
CA LYS A 154 -4.56 -9.32 -0.02
C LYS A 154 -5.71 -10.22 -0.51
N ASP A 155 -6.04 -10.13 -1.79
CA ASP A 155 -7.00 -11.02 -2.44
C ASP A 155 -6.24 -12.23 -3.02
N GLY A 156 -6.76 -13.44 -2.79
CA GLY A 156 -6.20 -14.68 -3.32
C GLY A 156 -6.55 -14.94 -4.80
N HIS A 157 -7.50 -14.17 -5.35
CA HIS A 157 -8.02 -14.36 -6.70
C HIS A 157 -7.68 -13.18 -7.65
N GLU A 158 -7.27 -12.03 -7.13
CA GLU A 158 -6.95 -10.83 -7.94
C GLU A 158 -5.75 -10.05 -7.37
N ASN A 159 -4.65 -9.93 -8.13
CA ASN A 159 -3.44 -9.20 -7.73
C ASN A 159 -3.53 -7.68 -7.99
N GLN A 160 -4.57 -7.03 -7.44
CA GLN A 160 -4.92 -5.65 -7.78
C GLN A 160 -3.83 -4.63 -7.34
N ILE A 161 -3.31 -4.78 -6.12
CA ILE A 161 -2.22 -3.92 -5.60
C ILE A 161 -0.92 -4.14 -6.37
N GLN A 162 -0.61 -5.38 -6.76
CA GLN A 162 0.55 -5.66 -7.60
C GLN A 162 0.43 -4.92 -8.94
N PHE A 163 -0.74 -4.96 -9.57
CA PHE A 163 -0.98 -4.25 -10.83
C PHE A 163 -0.81 -2.73 -10.69
N ALA A 164 -1.28 -2.13 -9.59
CA ALA A 164 -1.05 -0.72 -9.29
C ALA A 164 0.45 -0.39 -9.18
N LEU A 165 1.19 -1.21 -8.44
CA LEU A 165 2.65 -1.07 -8.29
C LEU A 165 3.39 -1.24 -9.63
N GLU A 166 2.97 -2.17 -10.49
CA GLU A 166 3.54 -2.34 -11.84
C GLU A 166 3.35 -1.11 -12.73
N ARG A 167 2.37 -0.25 -12.43
CA ARG A 167 2.08 1.00 -13.14
C ARG A 167 2.73 2.22 -12.52
N GLY A 168 3.56 2.06 -11.49
CA GLY A 168 4.18 3.19 -10.78
C GLY A 168 3.21 3.95 -9.88
N ILE A 169 2.11 3.32 -9.46
CA ILE A 169 1.12 3.94 -8.58
C ILE A 169 1.43 3.51 -7.14
N SER A 170 1.48 4.48 -6.24
CA SER A 170 1.72 4.28 -4.81
C SER A 170 0.62 3.45 -4.16
N ALA A 171 0.95 2.20 -3.85
CA ALA A 171 0.01 1.24 -3.29
C ALA A 171 0.64 0.35 -2.20
N MET A 172 -0.18 -0.16 -1.28
CA MET A 172 0.24 -1.03 -0.18
C MET A 172 -0.81 -2.09 0.08
N ILE A 173 -0.39 -3.30 0.48
CA ILE A 173 -1.33 -4.30 0.98
C ILE A 173 -1.70 -3.89 2.40
N SER A 174 -2.98 -3.64 2.65
CA SER A 174 -3.46 -3.30 4.00
C SER A 174 -4.94 -3.57 4.11
N ALA A 175 -5.41 -3.79 5.34
CA ALA A 175 -6.82 -3.97 5.64
C ALA A 175 -7.20 -3.16 6.87
N LEU A 176 -8.39 -2.58 6.84
CA LEU A 176 -9.03 -2.00 8.01
C LEU A 176 -9.64 -3.13 8.84
N ALA A 177 -9.00 -3.48 9.95
CA ALA A 177 -9.40 -4.60 10.80
C ALA A 177 -9.38 -4.21 12.29
N THR A 178 -8.39 -4.69 13.04
CA THR A 178 -8.30 -4.52 14.51
C THR A 178 -7.21 -3.56 14.97
N LYS A 179 -6.32 -3.15 14.06
CA LYS A 179 -5.18 -2.27 14.32
C LYS A 179 -5.35 -0.94 13.58
N GLN A 180 -4.79 0.12 14.15
CA GLN A 180 -4.64 1.40 13.46
C GLN A 180 -3.82 1.23 12.19
N LEU A 181 -4.13 2.05 11.18
CA LEU A 181 -3.28 2.16 10.00
C LEU A 181 -1.94 2.81 10.39
N PRO A 182 -0.82 2.44 9.73
CA PRO A 182 0.53 2.84 10.11
C PRO A 182 0.86 4.28 9.69
N TYR A 183 -0.11 5.18 9.78
CA TYR A 183 -0.01 6.59 9.42
C TYR A 183 -0.23 7.45 10.66
N PRO A 184 0.39 8.64 10.75
CA PRO A 184 0.19 9.55 11.86
C PRO A 184 -1.23 10.15 11.82
N SER A 185 -1.67 10.70 12.94
CA SER A 185 -2.90 11.48 13.01
C SER A 185 -2.83 12.68 12.05
N SER A 186 -3.96 13.06 11.46
CA SER A 186 -4.06 14.18 10.51
C SER A 186 -3.11 14.08 9.31
N SER A 187 -3.05 12.91 8.68
CA SER A 187 -2.21 12.63 7.51
C SER A 187 -2.79 13.19 6.20
N PHE A 188 -4.09 12.96 5.96
CA PHE A 188 -4.71 13.13 4.64
C PHE A 188 -5.72 14.27 4.61
N GLU A 189 -5.82 14.98 3.49
CA GLU A 189 -6.90 15.95 3.25
C GLU A 189 -8.17 15.28 2.68
N MET A 190 -8.06 14.04 2.22
CA MET A 190 -9.20 13.26 1.73
C MET A 190 -9.03 11.76 2.02
N VAL A 191 -10.12 11.12 2.40
CA VAL A 191 -10.25 9.65 2.38
C VAL A 191 -11.35 9.28 1.38
N HIS A 192 -10.99 8.44 0.41
CA HIS A 192 -11.88 7.98 -0.65
C HIS A 192 -12.21 6.50 -0.47
N CYS A 193 -13.48 6.15 -0.57
CA CYS A 193 -13.95 4.77 -0.68
C CYS A 193 -15.00 4.68 -1.78
N SER A 194 -14.70 3.91 -2.83
CA SER A 194 -15.66 3.57 -3.88
C SER A 194 -15.88 2.07 -3.88
N ARG A 195 -17.07 1.64 -3.44
CA ARG A 195 -17.46 0.23 -3.28
C ARG A 195 -16.39 -0.61 -2.55
N CYS A 196 -15.71 -0.01 -1.58
CA CYS A 196 -14.54 -0.57 -0.90
C CYS A 196 -14.84 -1.79 0.00
N ARG A 197 -16.11 -2.22 0.10
CA ARG A 197 -16.58 -3.34 0.93
C ARG A 197 -16.21 -3.20 2.41
N VAL A 198 -16.12 -1.97 2.90
CA VAL A 198 -15.92 -1.66 4.32
C VAL A 198 -17.26 -1.29 4.95
N ASP A 199 -17.62 -2.01 6.01
CA ASP A 199 -18.83 -1.74 6.80
C ASP A 199 -18.56 -0.67 7.86
N TRP A 200 -18.48 0.58 7.42
CA TRP A 200 -18.15 1.76 8.25
C TRP A 200 -19.07 1.98 9.46
N HIS A 201 -20.27 1.40 9.45
CA HIS A 201 -21.30 1.56 10.48
C HIS A 201 -21.22 0.51 11.60
N GLU A 202 -20.48 -0.58 11.38
CA GLU A 202 -20.38 -1.69 12.31
C GLU A 202 -19.46 -1.38 13.49
N ASN A 203 -19.57 -2.19 14.56
CA ASN A 203 -18.73 -2.09 15.76
C ASN A 203 -18.67 -0.66 16.36
N GLY A 204 -19.81 0.03 16.39
CA GLY A 204 -19.91 1.39 16.91
C GLY A 204 -19.20 2.44 16.06
N GLY A 205 -18.88 2.15 14.80
CA GLY A 205 -18.20 3.07 13.90
C GLY A 205 -16.69 3.18 14.13
N ILE A 206 -16.07 2.19 14.78
CA ILE A 206 -14.63 2.22 15.12
C ILE A 206 -13.72 2.48 13.91
N LEU A 207 -14.09 2.01 12.72
CA LEU A 207 -13.35 2.27 11.48
C LEU A 207 -13.48 3.73 11.02
N LEU A 208 -14.65 4.36 11.23
CA LEU A 208 -14.80 5.79 11.01
C LEU A 208 -14.00 6.61 12.03
N THR A 209 -13.88 6.14 13.26
CA THR A 209 -13.02 6.76 14.27
C THR A 209 -11.55 6.77 13.83
N GLU A 210 -11.07 5.69 13.21
CA GLU A 210 -9.73 5.65 12.61
C GLU A 210 -9.59 6.60 11.43
N VAL A 211 -10.58 6.66 10.54
CA VAL A 211 -10.59 7.68 9.47
C VAL A 211 -10.59 9.09 10.05
N ASN A 212 -11.33 9.33 11.13
CA ASN A 212 -11.33 10.62 11.82
C ASN A 212 -9.96 10.96 12.39
N ARG A 213 -9.18 9.99 12.90
CA ARG A 213 -7.79 10.20 13.32
C ARG A 213 -6.91 10.61 12.15
N LEU A 214 -7.07 9.96 11.00
CA LEU A 214 -6.22 10.16 9.81
C LEU A 214 -6.56 11.41 8.98
N LEU A 215 -7.82 11.83 9.00
CA LEU A 215 -8.31 12.96 8.21
C LEU A 215 -7.98 14.29 8.91
N ARG A 216 -7.36 15.22 8.18
CA ARG A 216 -7.13 16.59 8.62
C ARG A 216 -8.46 17.33 8.82
N TYR A 217 -8.45 18.36 9.66
CA TYR A 217 -9.59 19.29 9.73
C TYR A 217 -9.82 19.95 8.38
N ASN A 218 -11.09 20.20 8.06
CA ASN A 218 -11.57 20.61 6.74
C ASN A 218 -11.30 19.58 5.61
N GLY A 219 -10.83 18.38 5.95
CA GLY A 219 -10.68 17.28 5.02
C GLY A 219 -12.00 16.59 4.69
N TYR A 220 -11.99 15.83 3.60
CA TYR A 220 -13.18 15.21 3.02
C TYR A 220 -13.20 13.68 3.17
N PHE A 221 -14.34 13.14 3.56
CA PHE A 221 -14.63 11.71 3.44
C PHE A 221 -15.60 11.49 2.28
N ILE A 222 -15.16 10.72 1.28
CA ILE A 222 -15.95 10.42 0.08
C ILE A 222 -16.37 8.95 0.12
N TYR A 223 -17.67 8.72 0.07
CA TYR A 223 -18.26 7.39 0.09
C TYR A 223 -19.18 7.17 -1.11
N SER A 224 -18.76 6.27 -1.99
CA SER A 224 -19.51 5.88 -3.19
C SER A 224 -19.90 4.41 -3.10
N ALA A 225 -21.02 4.11 -2.45
CA ALA A 225 -21.47 2.74 -2.23
C ALA A 225 -23.00 2.68 -2.09
N PRO A 226 -23.63 1.49 -2.22
CA PRO A 226 -25.08 1.34 -2.17
C PRO A 226 -25.82 2.08 -1.05
N PRO A 227 -25.37 2.10 0.23
CA PRO A 227 -26.05 2.86 1.27
C PRO A 227 -26.19 4.37 0.97
N ALA A 228 -25.30 4.93 0.16
CA ALA A 228 -25.35 6.34 -0.21
C ALA A 228 -26.50 6.70 -1.17
N TYR A 229 -27.12 5.75 -1.87
CA TYR A 229 -28.13 6.08 -2.90
C TYR A 229 -29.27 5.09 -3.08
N ARG A 230 -29.11 3.84 -2.62
CA ARG A 230 -30.18 2.85 -2.67
C ARG A 230 -31.16 3.03 -1.52
N LYS A 231 -32.43 2.75 -1.79
CA LYS A 231 -33.55 2.87 -0.83
C LYS A 231 -34.19 1.52 -0.49
N ASP A 232 -33.70 0.45 -1.09
CA ASP A 232 -34.12 -0.92 -0.87
C ASP A 232 -33.26 -1.62 0.18
N LYS A 233 -33.71 -2.81 0.62
CA LYS A 233 -33.01 -3.66 1.61
C LYS A 233 -32.77 -2.91 2.93
N ASP A 234 -31.64 -3.19 3.54
CA ASP A 234 -31.12 -2.60 4.77
C ASP A 234 -30.34 -1.30 4.54
N TYR A 235 -30.14 -0.86 3.29
CA TYR A 235 -29.38 0.34 2.97
C TYR A 235 -29.85 1.63 3.65
N PRO A 236 -31.17 1.90 3.79
CA PRO A 236 -31.64 3.05 4.56
C PRO A 236 -31.20 3.01 6.03
N MET A 237 -31.30 1.85 6.68
CA MET A 237 -30.87 1.68 8.07
C MET A 237 -29.36 1.88 8.23
N ILE A 238 -28.56 1.33 7.30
CA ILE A 238 -27.12 1.54 7.27
C ILE A 238 -26.80 3.04 7.11
N TRP A 239 -27.49 3.71 6.21
CA TRP A 239 -27.33 5.15 6.00
C TRP A 239 -27.65 5.96 7.26
N ASP A 240 -28.74 5.65 7.96
CA ASP A 240 -29.11 6.35 9.20
C ASP A 240 -28.07 6.13 10.31
N LYS A 241 -27.52 4.91 10.44
CA LYS A 241 -26.39 4.63 11.34
C LYS A 241 -25.17 5.49 10.99
N LEU A 242 -24.80 5.56 9.71
CA LEU A 242 -23.67 6.38 9.24
C LEU A 242 -23.90 7.86 9.54
N MET A 243 -25.10 8.38 9.29
CA MET A 243 -25.44 9.78 9.59
C MET A 243 -25.36 10.06 11.10
N ASN A 244 -25.81 9.13 11.94
CA ASN A 244 -25.72 9.27 13.39
C ASN A 244 -24.26 9.29 13.85
N LEU A 245 -23.45 8.32 13.40
CA LEU A 245 -22.02 8.24 13.74
C LEU A 245 -21.25 9.48 13.28
N THR A 246 -21.40 9.88 12.02
CA THR A 246 -20.71 11.06 11.46
C THR A 246 -21.12 12.36 12.15
N SER A 247 -22.41 12.52 12.51
CA SER A 247 -22.87 13.70 13.26
C SER A 247 -22.27 13.76 14.66
N ARG A 248 -22.15 12.61 15.36
CA ARG A 248 -21.48 12.53 16.68
C ARG A 248 -20.01 12.92 16.60
N MET A 249 -19.35 12.62 15.48
CA MET A 249 -17.98 13.02 15.18
C MET A 249 -17.85 14.45 14.64
N CYS A 250 -18.93 15.23 14.59
CA CYS A 250 -18.96 16.61 14.09
C CYS A 250 -18.61 16.74 12.60
N TRP A 251 -18.91 15.70 11.82
CA TRP A 251 -18.78 15.76 10.37
C TRP A 251 -20.06 16.32 9.75
N LYS A 252 -19.90 17.19 8.76
CA LYS A 252 -21.02 17.78 8.03
C LYS A 252 -21.15 17.14 6.66
N LEU A 253 -22.32 16.58 6.35
CA LEU A 253 -22.65 16.13 4.99
C LEU A 253 -22.82 17.36 4.08
N ILE A 254 -21.97 17.50 3.06
CA ILE A 254 -22.00 18.64 2.13
C ILE A 254 -22.60 18.28 0.77
N ALA A 255 -22.52 17.00 0.38
CA ALA A 255 -23.08 16.55 -0.88
C ALA A 255 -23.56 15.11 -0.80
N ARG A 256 -24.68 14.83 -1.47
CA ARG A 256 -25.18 13.47 -1.73
C ARG A 256 -25.82 13.46 -3.12
N LYS A 257 -25.01 13.17 -4.14
CA LYS A 257 -25.41 13.21 -5.55
C LYS A 257 -24.72 12.09 -6.31
N VAL A 258 -25.35 11.60 -7.38
CA VAL A 258 -24.74 10.65 -8.33
C VAL A 258 -24.07 9.45 -7.65
N GLN A 259 -24.79 8.78 -6.73
CA GLN A 259 -24.29 7.62 -5.98
C GLN A 259 -23.16 7.87 -4.97
N THR A 260 -22.78 9.14 -4.76
CA THR A 260 -21.69 9.54 -3.89
C THR A 260 -22.19 10.47 -2.78
N ALA A 261 -21.71 10.24 -1.57
CA ALA A 261 -21.86 11.12 -0.42
C ALA A 261 -20.50 11.69 -0.01
N ILE A 262 -20.47 12.96 0.37
CA ILE A 262 -19.28 13.68 0.80
C ILE A 262 -19.54 14.35 2.14
N TRP A 263 -18.71 14.02 3.13
CA TRP A 263 -18.65 14.71 4.41
C TRP A 263 -17.38 15.53 4.49
N ILE A 264 -17.45 16.62 5.26
CA ILE A 264 -16.30 17.42 5.66
C ILE A 264 -16.14 17.33 7.18
N LYS A 265 -14.92 17.06 7.64
CA LYS A 265 -14.57 17.05 9.07
C LYS A 265 -14.42 18.50 9.53
N GLN A 266 -15.36 19.01 10.33
CA GLN A 266 -15.34 20.40 10.79
C GLN A 266 -14.22 20.63 11.81
N GLU A 267 -13.64 21.83 11.81
CA GLU A 267 -12.64 22.29 12.79
C GLU A 267 -13.25 22.71 14.14
N ASP A 268 -14.57 22.66 14.26
CA ASP A 268 -15.30 23.08 15.45
C ASP A 268 -15.09 22.13 16.65
N GLN A 269 -14.15 22.49 17.51
CA GLN A 269 -13.90 21.77 18.77
C GLN A 269 -15.07 21.86 19.75
N SER A 270 -15.92 22.90 19.67
CA SER A 270 -17.04 23.04 20.59
C SER A 270 -18.08 21.95 20.39
N CYS A 271 -18.33 21.55 19.14
CA CYS A 271 -19.17 20.40 18.82
C CYS A 271 -18.63 19.10 19.43
N LEU A 272 -17.32 18.85 19.32
CA LEU A 272 -16.71 17.62 19.85
C LEU A 272 -16.82 17.58 21.38
N LEU A 273 -16.51 18.68 22.06
CA LEU A 273 -16.61 18.77 23.51
C LEU A 273 -18.06 18.62 23.99
N HIS A 274 -19.01 19.28 23.31
CA HIS A 274 -20.43 19.15 23.62
C HIS A 274 -20.93 17.70 23.46
N ASN A 275 -20.57 17.04 22.36
CA ASN A 275 -20.96 15.64 22.13
C ASN A 275 -20.32 14.69 23.16
N ALA A 276 -19.12 15.01 23.65
CA ALA A 276 -18.48 14.27 24.73
C ALA A 276 -19.20 14.43 26.08
N GLU A 277 -19.65 15.65 26.42
CA GLU A 277 -20.48 15.90 27.62
C GLU A 277 -21.79 15.12 27.60
N GLN A 278 -22.40 15.00 26.41
CA GLN A 278 -23.60 14.19 26.19
C GLN A 278 -23.33 12.68 26.11
N LYS A 279 -22.08 12.23 26.35
CA LYS A 279 -21.65 10.83 26.28
C LYS A 279 -21.93 10.16 24.93
N LEU A 280 -21.96 10.95 23.85
CA LEU A 280 -22.14 10.45 22.49
C LEU A 280 -20.83 9.96 21.87
N ILE A 281 -19.71 10.51 22.32
CA ILE A 281 -18.34 10.14 21.94
C ILE A 281 -17.43 10.12 23.17
N ASN A 282 -16.33 9.38 23.09
CA ASN A 282 -15.27 9.40 24.11
C ASN A 282 -14.09 10.22 23.60
N ILE A 283 -13.46 10.98 24.50
CA ILE A 283 -12.22 11.72 24.23
C ILE A 283 -11.03 10.86 24.64
N CYS A 284 -9.98 10.79 23.83
CA CYS A 284 -8.77 10.04 24.17
C CYS A 284 -7.93 10.78 25.22
N ASP A 285 -7.21 10.02 26.05
CA ASP A 285 -6.29 10.58 27.03
C ASP A 285 -5.08 11.27 26.36
N SER A 286 -4.57 12.34 26.97
CA SER A 286 -3.54 13.23 26.40
C SER A 286 -2.17 12.59 26.11
N VAL A 287 -1.90 11.38 26.60
CA VAL A 287 -0.59 10.69 26.51
C VAL A 287 -0.39 9.98 25.16
N ASP A 288 -1.43 9.92 24.34
CA ASP A 288 -1.62 8.83 23.39
C ASP A 288 -1.26 9.15 21.92
N ASP A 289 -0.79 10.36 21.64
CA ASP A 289 -0.38 10.84 20.29
C ASP A 289 1.15 10.81 20.04
N SER A 290 1.95 10.48 21.06
CA SER A 290 3.42 10.46 20.94
C SER A 290 3.98 9.13 20.41
N SER A 291 3.23 8.04 20.58
CA SER A 291 3.64 6.69 20.18
C SER A 291 3.39 6.43 18.68
N PRO A 292 4.29 5.69 17.99
CA PRO A 292 4.04 5.25 16.63
C PRO A 292 2.75 4.43 16.54
N SER A 293 1.90 4.69 15.54
CA SER A 293 0.68 3.91 15.26
C SER A 293 1.00 2.55 14.61
N TRP A 294 1.96 1.80 15.16
CA TRP A 294 2.38 0.48 14.69
C TRP A 294 1.91 -0.60 15.64
N ASN A 295 1.20 -1.61 15.12
CA ASN A 295 0.59 -2.68 15.91
C ASN A 295 -0.33 -2.20 17.05
N THR A 296 -0.70 -0.92 17.07
CA THR A 296 -1.63 -0.32 18.03
C THR A 296 -3.06 -0.77 17.72
N PRO A 297 -3.82 -1.30 18.70
CA PRO A 297 -5.23 -1.59 18.51
C PRO A 297 -6.03 -0.34 18.11
N LEU A 298 -7.10 -0.53 17.36
CA LEU A 298 -8.05 0.54 17.09
C LEU A 298 -8.62 1.11 18.40
N LYS A 299 -8.81 2.43 18.41
CA LYS A 299 -9.32 3.16 19.57
C LYS A 299 -10.74 3.61 19.31
N ASN A 300 -11.60 3.48 20.32
CA ASN A 300 -12.98 3.95 20.28
C ASN A 300 -13.15 5.32 20.96
N CYS A 301 -12.15 6.19 20.79
CA CYS A 301 -12.12 7.55 21.31
C CYS A 301 -11.58 8.49 20.23
N ILE A 302 -11.86 9.78 20.37
CA ILE A 302 -11.41 10.83 19.47
C ILE A 302 -10.39 11.69 20.21
N ALA A 303 -9.19 11.80 19.66
CA ALA A 303 -8.19 12.73 20.16
C ALA A 303 -8.57 14.17 19.77
N PRO A 304 -8.65 15.10 20.72
CA PRO A 304 -8.87 16.51 20.42
C PRO A 304 -7.59 17.05 19.80
N SER A 305 -7.63 17.30 18.50
CA SER A 305 -6.43 17.68 17.75
C SER A 305 -6.09 19.15 18.01
N LYS A 306 -4.80 19.43 18.21
CA LYS A 306 -4.26 20.80 18.14
C LYS A 306 -4.51 21.34 16.72
N ALA A 307 -4.92 22.60 16.63
CA ALA A 307 -5.38 23.25 15.38
C ALA A 307 -4.49 22.87 14.18
N SER A 308 -5.12 22.50 13.06
CA SER A 308 -4.41 22.11 11.86
C SER A 308 -3.89 23.37 11.17
N ASN A 309 -2.58 23.62 11.23
CA ASN A 309 -1.98 24.65 10.40
C ASN A 309 -2.33 24.38 8.93
N LYS A 310 -2.85 25.39 8.25
CA LYS A 310 -3.14 25.30 6.81
C LYS A 310 -1.81 25.13 6.08
N LEU A 311 -1.62 23.96 5.49
CA LEU A 311 -0.40 23.64 4.75
C LEU A 311 -0.48 24.21 3.32
N PRO A 312 0.64 24.68 2.75
CA PRO A 312 0.71 25.20 1.41
C PRO A 312 0.53 24.06 0.38
N PRO A 313 0.20 24.41 -0.87
CA PRO A 313 0.14 23.45 -1.95
C PRO A 313 1.52 22.85 -2.27
N ARG A 314 1.53 21.70 -2.96
CA ARG A 314 2.75 21.21 -3.62
C ARG A 314 3.05 22.07 -4.86
N PRO A 315 4.32 22.41 -5.15
CA PRO A 315 5.55 21.86 -4.57
C PRO A 315 6.08 22.59 -3.33
N GLN A 316 5.56 23.77 -2.97
CA GLN A 316 6.07 24.63 -1.88
C GLN A 316 6.18 23.87 -0.54
N ARG A 317 5.20 23.02 -0.27
CA ARG A 317 5.13 22.13 0.91
C ARG A 317 6.38 21.26 1.13
N LEU A 318 7.14 20.91 0.09
CA LEU A 318 8.32 20.04 0.20
C LEU A 318 9.47 20.67 0.99
N SER A 319 9.53 21.99 1.08
CA SER A 319 10.63 22.74 1.71
C SER A 319 10.20 23.52 2.95
N GLU A 320 8.92 23.46 3.32
CA GLU A 320 8.39 24.20 4.45
C GLU A 320 8.68 23.49 5.77
N TYR A 321 9.28 24.22 6.71
CA TYR A 321 9.47 23.76 8.07
C TYR A 321 8.20 24.01 8.89
N SER A 322 7.70 22.97 9.57
CA SER A 322 6.58 23.10 10.51
C SER A 322 7.11 23.28 11.93
N GLU A 323 6.60 24.27 12.66
CA GLU A 323 6.94 24.49 14.08
C GLU A 323 6.64 23.28 14.96
N SER A 324 5.66 22.44 14.55
CA SER A 324 5.35 21.18 15.24
C SER A 324 6.55 20.23 15.34
N LEU A 325 7.54 20.34 14.44
CA LEU A 325 8.74 19.52 14.44
C LEU A 325 9.67 19.80 15.64
N SER A 326 9.60 21.01 16.21
CA SER A 326 10.34 21.35 17.43
C SER A 326 9.94 20.45 18.61
N SER A 327 8.66 20.04 18.67
CA SER A 327 8.12 19.18 19.73
C SER A 327 8.67 17.75 19.71
N ILE A 328 9.24 17.32 18.58
CA ILE A 328 9.91 16.03 18.40
C ILE A 328 11.44 16.18 18.29
N GLY A 329 11.97 17.33 18.69
CA GLY A 329 13.40 17.60 18.77
C GLY A 329 14.08 17.95 17.44
N ILE A 330 13.32 18.27 16.39
CA ILE A 330 13.87 18.68 15.09
C ILE A 330 13.73 20.19 14.95
N ASN A 331 14.85 20.90 14.97
CA ASN A 331 14.88 22.34 14.71
C ASN A 331 14.97 22.63 13.20
N GLN A 332 14.77 23.90 12.84
CA GLN A 332 14.77 24.35 11.45
C GLN A 332 16.13 24.12 10.76
N GLU A 333 17.24 24.33 11.47
CA GLU A 333 18.60 24.14 10.93
C GLU A 333 18.84 22.68 10.54
N ASN A 334 18.48 21.73 11.41
CA ASN A 334 18.59 20.30 11.16
C ASN A 334 17.73 19.88 9.95
N PHE A 335 16.51 20.40 9.85
CA PHE A 335 15.61 20.12 8.73
C PHE A 335 16.15 20.62 7.39
N ILE A 336 16.70 21.84 7.36
CA ILE A 336 17.31 22.43 6.16
C ILE A 336 18.59 21.66 5.80
N SER A 337 19.44 21.37 6.78
CA SER A 337 20.68 20.62 6.58
C SER A 337 20.42 19.21 6.03
N ASP A 338 19.41 18.50 6.54
CA ASP A 338 18.99 17.19 6.01
C ASP A 338 18.54 17.30 4.54
N THR A 339 17.72 18.31 4.22
CA THR A 339 17.23 18.53 2.86
C THR A 339 18.38 18.82 1.88
N LEU A 340 19.32 19.70 2.25
CA LEU A 340 20.49 20.02 1.41
C LEU A 340 21.42 18.82 1.25
N PHE A 341 21.67 18.08 2.34
CA PHE A 341 22.47 16.87 2.30
C PHE A 341 21.90 15.86 1.30
N TRP A 342 20.60 15.56 1.38
CA TRP A 342 19.98 14.59 0.48
C TRP A 342 19.91 15.07 -0.98
N GLN A 343 19.72 16.37 -1.22
CA GLN A 343 19.79 16.92 -2.57
C GLN A 343 21.14 16.65 -3.24
N ASP A 344 22.24 16.81 -2.51
CA ASP A 344 23.57 16.55 -3.04
C ASP A 344 23.87 15.06 -3.17
N GLN A 345 23.47 14.26 -2.18
CA GLN A 345 23.69 12.81 -2.20
C GLN A 345 22.90 12.13 -3.33
N VAL A 346 21.61 12.44 -3.49
CA VAL A 346 20.79 11.83 -4.57
C VAL A 346 21.36 12.16 -5.95
N ARG A 347 21.86 13.38 -6.18
CA ARG A 347 22.54 13.72 -7.45
C ARG A 347 23.78 12.85 -7.68
N HIS A 348 24.53 12.55 -6.63
CA HIS A 348 25.67 11.65 -6.73
C HIS A 348 25.22 10.22 -7.02
N TYR A 349 24.20 9.75 -6.30
CA TYR A 349 23.64 8.40 -6.43
C TYR A 349 23.12 8.17 -7.86
N TRP A 350 22.37 9.12 -8.40
CA TRP A 350 21.81 9.05 -9.75
C TRP A 350 22.88 8.89 -10.82
N ARG A 351 23.99 9.64 -10.71
CA ARG A 351 25.13 9.53 -11.64
C ARG A 351 25.82 8.17 -11.58
N LEU A 352 25.93 7.57 -10.40
CA LEU A 352 26.56 6.27 -10.21
C LEU A 352 25.68 5.11 -10.66
N MET A 353 24.37 5.22 -10.43
CA MET A 353 23.44 4.19 -10.87
C MET A 353 23.44 4.02 -12.39
N ASN A 354 23.72 5.11 -13.13
CA ASN A 354 23.78 5.14 -14.60
C ASN A 354 22.57 4.43 -15.21
N VAL A 355 21.39 4.87 -14.78
CA VAL A 355 20.06 4.41 -15.20
C VAL A 355 19.36 5.53 -15.95
N ASP A 356 18.51 5.15 -16.90
CA ASP A 356 17.64 6.11 -17.57
C ASP A 356 16.53 6.58 -16.62
N GLU A 357 15.98 7.77 -16.88
CA GLU A 357 14.98 8.40 -15.99
C GLU A 357 13.69 7.58 -15.82
N THR A 358 13.41 6.66 -16.74
CA THR A 358 12.20 5.82 -16.75
C THR A 358 12.42 4.43 -16.16
N GLU A 359 13.67 4.02 -15.86
CA GLU A 359 13.96 2.67 -15.35
C GLU A 359 13.53 2.50 -13.89
N ILE A 360 13.59 3.57 -13.09
CA ILE A 360 13.17 3.58 -11.69
C ILE A 360 11.78 4.20 -11.61
N ARG A 361 10.84 3.52 -10.93
CA ARG A 361 9.47 4.01 -10.73
C ARG A 361 9.06 3.95 -9.25
N ASN A 362 9.31 2.79 -8.64
CA ASN A 362 8.94 2.48 -7.27
C ASN A 362 10.19 2.52 -6.38
N VAL A 363 10.28 3.53 -5.54
CA VAL A 363 11.40 3.69 -4.60
C VAL A 363 10.89 3.47 -3.18
N MET A 364 11.72 2.85 -2.33
CA MET A 364 11.47 2.78 -0.89
C MET A 364 12.67 3.34 -0.14
N ASP A 365 12.39 4.34 0.71
CA ASP A 365 13.35 4.82 1.69
C ASP A 365 13.05 4.15 3.03
N MET A 366 13.88 3.19 3.40
CA MET A 366 13.63 2.29 4.51
C MET A 366 13.86 2.96 5.88
N ASN A 367 14.53 4.11 5.91
CA ASN A 367 14.68 4.94 7.10
C ASN A 367 14.68 6.42 6.71
N ALA A 368 13.48 6.94 6.48
CA ALA A 368 13.27 8.19 5.77
C ALA A 368 13.44 9.46 6.62
N PHE A 369 13.50 9.34 7.95
CA PHE A 369 13.55 10.49 8.85
C PHE A 369 12.48 11.56 8.48
N CYS A 370 12.89 12.74 8.01
CA CYS A 370 11.97 13.81 7.57
C CYS A 370 11.62 13.77 6.07
N GLY A 371 11.97 12.71 5.35
CA GLY A 371 11.69 12.54 3.91
C GLY A 371 12.62 13.33 2.97
N GLY A 372 13.81 13.75 3.44
CA GLY A 372 14.75 14.54 2.63
C GLY A 372 15.19 13.84 1.34
N PHE A 373 15.42 12.52 1.40
CA PHE A 373 15.72 11.69 0.23
C PHE A 373 14.60 11.72 -0.82
N ALA A 374 13.34 11.58 -0.40
CA ALA A 374 12.20 11.65 -1.31
C ALA A 374 11.99 13.05 -1.90
N VAL A 375 12.26 14.11 -1.13
CA VAL A 375 12.24 15.48 -1.66
C VAL A 375 13.31 15.67 -2.71
N ALA A 376 14.52 15.13 -2.48
CA ALA A 376 15.59 15.19 -3.46
C ALA A 376 15.23 14.45 -4.76
N LEU A 377 14.43 13.37 -4.70
CA LEU A 377 13.93 12.64 -5.87
C LEU A 377 12.70 13.27 -6.56
N SER A 378 12.10 14.32 -5.98
CA SER A 378 10.80 14.85 -6.44
C SER A 378 10.76 15.43 -7.85
N THR A 379 11.93 15.66 -8.47
CA THR A 379 12.04 16.12 -9.87
C THR A 379 12.01 14.98 -10.89
N TRP A 380 12.13 13.73 -10.45
CA TRP A 380 12.03 12.54 -11.31
C TRP A 380 10.61 11.94 -11.25
N PRO A 381 10.18 11.19 -12.28
CA PRO A 381 8.86 10.55 -12.33
C PRO A 381 8.80 9.28 -11.46
N VAL A 382 9.25 9.40 -10.20
CA VAL A 382 9.27 8.33 -9.21
C VAL A 382 8.35 8.66 -8.05
N TRP A 383 7.83 7.63 -7.40
CA TRP A 383 7.22 7.80 -6.08
C TRP A 383 8.06 7.05 -5.04
N VAL A 384 8.05 7.58 -3.83
CA VAL A 384 8.86 7.06 -2.73
C VAL A 384 7.95 6.64 -1.58
N MET A 385 8.00 5.37 -1.21
CA MET A 385 7.48 4.89 0.07
C MET A 385 8.46 5.27 1.18
N ASN A 386 8.11 6.26 2.00
CA ASN A 386 8.96 6.73 3.10
C ASN A 386 8.65 5.95 4.38
N ILE A 387 9.59 5.15 4.86
CA ILE A 387 9.41 4.35 6.07
C ILE A 387 10.09 5.02 7.26
N VAL A 388 9.35 5.16 8.36
CA VAL A 388 9.91 5.53 9.66
C VAL A 388 9.91 4.27 10.53
N PRO A 389 11.10 3.67 10.81
CA PRO A 389 11.18 2.49 11.64
C PRO A 389 10.66 2.78 13.06
N ILE A 390 9.95 1.82 13.66
CA ILE A 390 9.42 1.99 15.03
C ILE A 390 10.49 2.17 16.10
N SER A 391 11.74 1.77 15.81
CA SER A 391 12.90 1.92 16.67
C SER A 391 13.49 3.33 16.66
N THR A 392 12.96 4.23 15.82
CA THR A 392 13.44 5.60 15.66
C THR A 392 12.43 6.62 16.18
N ASN A 393 12.85 7.89 16.27
CA ASN A 393 11.96 8.97 16.66
C ASN A 393 10.78 9.09 15.69
N ASN A 394 9.59 9.35 16.23
CA ASN A 394 8.36 9.54 15.45
C ASN A 394 8.45 10.82 14.60
N THR A 395 8.95 10.65 13.37
CA THR A 395 9.16 11.71 12.37
C THR A 395 8.18 11.63 11.21
N LEU A 396 7.26 10.66 11.22
CA LEU A 396 6.37 10.42 10.09
C LEU A 396 5.39 11.58 9.85
N SER A 397 5.00 12.30 10.91
CA SER A 397 4.21 13.53 10.77
C SER A 397 4.95 14.61 9.95
N ALA A 398 6.29 14.65 10.00
CA ALA A 398 7.10 15.54 9.18
C ALA A 398 6.98 15.22 7.69
N ILE A 399 7.02 13.93 7.33
CA ILE A 399 6.87 13.44 5.96
C ILE A 399 5.51 13.87 5.39
N TYR A 400 4.42 13.65 6.14
CA TYR A 400 3.08 14.06 5.73
C TYR A 400 2.90 15.59 5.72
N ASN A 401 3.57 16.32 6.60
CA ASN A 401 3.56 17.79 6.55
C ASN A 401 4.28 18.32 5.31
N ARG A 402 5.29 17.62 4.78
CA ARG A 402 5.92 17.90 3.47
C ARG A 402 5.08 17.45 2.26
N GLY A 403 3.94 16.81 2.51
CA GLY A 403 3.03 16.31 1.48
C GLY A 403 3.49 15.00 0.84
N LEU A 404 4.39 14.26 1.48
CA LEU A 404 4.90 12.96 1.03
C LEU A 404 4.11 11.81 1.68
N ILE A 405 4.15 10.63 1.05
CA ILE A 405 3.52 9.42 1.57
C ILE A 405 4.55 8.57 2.29
N GLY A 406 4.13 8.00 3.42
CA GLY A 406 4.97 7.09 4.20
C GLY A 406 4.19 6.26 5.20
N ALA A 407 4.87 5.34 5.87
CA ALA A 407 4.30 4.45 6.87
C ALA A 407 5.29 4.17 8.01
N PHE A 408 4.75 3.88 9.21
CA PHE A 408 5.53 3.19 10.24
C PHE A 408 5.71 1.72 9.86
N HIS A 409 6.87 1.17 10.21
CA HIS A 409 7.12 -0.25 10.02
C HIS A 409 8.17 -0.75 11.01
N ASP A 410 8.07 -2.03 11.37
CA ASP A 410 9.16 -2.74 12.03
C ASP A 410 9.83 -3.68 11.03
N TRP A 411 11.09 -3.40 10.68
CA TRP A 411 11.86 -4.22 9.74
C TRP A 411 12.21 -5.63 10.24
N CYS A 412 11.81 -5.97 11.46
CA CYS A 412 11.83 -7.34 11.97
C CYS A 412 10.60 -8.14 11.53
N GLU A 413 9.61 -7.50 10.90
CA GLU A 413 8.46 -8.12 10.28
C GLU A 413 8.52 -7.88 8.75
N PRO A 414 7.95 -8.78 7.93
CA PRO A 414 7.85 -8.55 6.48
C PRO A 414 6.98 -7.32 6.17
N PHE A 415 7.40 -6.50 5.22
CA PHE A 415 6.61 -5.36 4.76
C PHE A 415 5.40 -5.83 3.96
N SER A 416 4.24 -5.20 4.17
CA SER A 416 2.98 -5.58 3.51
C SER A 416 2.93 -5.16 2.04
N THR A 417 3.69 -5.87 1.21
CA THR A 417 3.79 -5.70 -0.24
C THR A 417 4.04 -7.04 -0.93
N TYR A 418 3.75 -7.10 -2.23
CA TYR A 418 4.10 -8.26 -3.06
C TYR A 418 5.63 -8.35 -3.23
N PRO A 419 6.21 -9.56 -3.34
CA PRO A 419 7.61 -9.70 -3.73
C PRO A 419 7.90 -8.99 -5.05
N ARG A 420 9.15 -8.55 -5.26
CA ARG A 420 9.59 -7.91 -6.51
C ARG A 420 8.77 -6.67 -6.91
N SER A 421 8.45 -5.81 -5.95
CA SER A 421 7.62 -4.62 -6.18
C SER A 421 8.42 -3.33 -6.40
N TYR A 422 9.61 -3.21 -5.82
CA TYR A 422 10.39 -1.96 -5.81
C TYR A 422 11.61 -2.02 -6.74
N ASP A 423 11.89 -0.91 -7.43
CA ASP A 423 13.03 -0.78 -8.35
C ASP A 423 14.29 -0.31 -7.60
N LEU A 424 14.13 0.50 -6.53
CA LEU A 424 15.22 1.04 -5.72
C LEU A 424 14.87 0.96 -4.22
N LEU A 425 15.77 0.37 -3.43
CA LEU A 425 15.73 0.44 -1.97
C LEU A 425 16.88 1.33 -1.47
N HIS A 426 16.56 2.23 -0.55
CA HIS A 426 17.53 3.06 0.13
C HIS A 426 17.48 2.79 1.64
N ALA A 427 18.64 2.50 2.23
CA ALA A 427 18.78 2.23 3.65
C ALA A 427 19.92 3.11 4.23
N ASN A 428 19.53 4.16 4.96
CA ASN A 428 20.48 5.03 5.68
C ASN A 428 20.46 4.73 7.18
N ARG A 429 21.60 4.27 7.71
CA ARG A 429 21.82 3.86 9.10
C ARG A 429 20.81 2.85 9.65
N LEU A 430 20.09 2.17 8.76
CA LEU A 430 19.00 1.27 9.13
C LEU A 430 19.51 0.13 10.03
N PHE A 431 20.57 -0.56 9.62
CA PHE A 431 21.06 -1.74 10.32
C PHE A 431 21.70 -1.38 11.66
N SER A 432 22.38 -0.22 11.74
CA SER A 432 22.88 0.28 13.02
C SER A 432 21.75 0.53 14.04
N HIS A 433 20.55 0.94 13.60
CA HIS A 433 19.39 1.08 14.50
C HIS A 433 18.89 -0.27 15.03
N TYR A 434 19.08 -1.35 14.30
CA TYR A 434 18.62 -2.70 14.67
C TYR A 434 19.70 -3.57 15.33
N LYS A 435 20.97 -3.13 15.35
CA LYS A 435 22.14 -3.89 15.82
C LYS A 435 22.04 -4.43 17.25
N ASN A 436 21.38 -3.69 18.15
CA ASN A 436 21.37 -3.98 19.59
C ASN A 436 20.00 -4.47 20.10
N ARG A 437 19.10 -4.88 19.21
CA ARG A 437 17.77 -5.31 19.63
C ARG A 437 17.86 -6.73 20.21
N GLU A 438 17.42 -6.90 21.45
CA GLU A 438 17.43 -8.19 22.17
C GLU A 438 16.40 -9.19 21.60
N ASP A 439 15.43 -8.71 20.80
CA ASP A 439 14.25 -9.44 20.32
C ASP A 439 14.49 -10.39 19.12
N GLY A 440 15.75 -10.73 18.81
CA GLY A 440 16.06 -11.74 17.77
C GLY A 440 15.92 -11.28 16.31
N CYS A 441 16.02 -9.98 16.06
CA CYS A 441 15.98 -9.40 14.73
C CYS A 441 17.39 -9.13 14.21
N PHE A 442 17.84 -9.96 13.28
CA PHE A 442 19.20 -9.92 12.78
C PHE A 442 19.31 -9.11 11.49
N LEU A 443 20.54 -8.71 11.16
CA LEU A 443 20.85 -8.05 9.89
C LEU A 443 20.39 -8.90 8.70
N GLU A 444 20.53 -10.21 8.82
CA GLU A 444 20.16 -11.19 7.81
C GLU A 444 18.65 -11.19 7.54
N ASP A 445 17.80 -10.95 8.55
CA ASP A 445 16.35 -10.90 8.37
C ASP A 445 15.93 -9.68 7.53
N ILE A 446 16.54 -8.52 7.82
CA ILE A 446 16.33 -7.29 7.03
C ILE A 446 16.83 -7.48 5.60
N MET A 447 18.01 -8.11 5.42
CA MET A 447 18.55 -8.39 4.09
C MET A 447 17.65 -9.34 3.28
N LEU A 448 17.07 -10.37 3.91
CA LEU A 448 16.11 -11.27 3.27
C LEU A 448 14.82 -10.53 2.86
N GLU A 449 14.35 -9.61 3.68
CA GLU A 449 13.18 -8.80 3.35
C GLU A 449 13.48 -7.84 2.17
N MET A 450 14.65 -7.20 2.16
CA MET A 450 15.12 -6.40 1.04
C MET A 450 15.19 -7.23 -0.25
N GLU A 451 15.71 -8.45 -0.16
CA GLU A 451 15.74 -9.39 -1.29
C GLU A 451 14.33 -9.75 -1.76
N ARG A 452 13.38 -9.99 -0.86
CA ARG A 452 12.01 -10.34 -1.23
C ARG A 452 11.34 -9.23 -2.03
N ILE A 453 11.48 -7.97 -1.61
CA ILE A 453 10.72 -6.84 -2.17
C ILE A 453 11.38 -6.17 -3.38
N ILE A 454 12.72 -6.23 -3.51
CA ILE A 454 13.44 -5.65 -4.66
C ILE A 454 13.16 -6.45 -5.94
N ARG A 455 12.92 -5.77 -7.06
CA ARG A 455 12.79 -6.38 -8.39
C ARG A 455 14.09 -7.03 -8.86
N PRO A 456 14.02 -7.99 -9.82
CA PRO A 456 15.20 -8.38 -10.57
C PRO A 456 15.85 -7.14 -11.19
N GLN A 457 17.18 -7.03 -11.07
CA GLN A 457 17.99 -5.88 -11.49
C GLN A 457 17.73 -4.58 -10.71
N GLY A 458 16.92 -4.62 -9.65
CA GLY A 458 16.68 -3.49 -8.79
C GLY A 458 17.92 -3.12 -7.97
N ILE A 459 17.98 -1.85 -7.59
CA ILE A 459 19.15 -1.25 -6.97
C ILE A 459 18.94 -1.15 -5.46
N ILE A 460 20.00 -1.42 -4.70
CA ILE A 460 19.99 -1.23 -3.25
C ILE A 460 21.15 -0.31 -2.88
N ILE A 461 20.84 0.79 -2.19
CA ILE A 461 21.81 1.73 -1.66
C ILE A 461 21.82 1.62 -0.14
N ILE A 462 22.97 1.25 0.43
CA ILE A 462 23.16 1.08 1.87
C ILE A 462 24.24 2.03 2.36
N ARG A 463 23.85 2.94 3.24
CA ARG A 463 24.76 3.88 3.93
C ARG A 463 24.73 3.55 5.42
N ASP A 464 25.77 2.91 5.94
CA ASP A 464 25.80 2.49 7.35
C ASP A 464 27.23 2.50 7.94
N GLU A 465 27.38 2.10 9.20
CA GLU A 465 28.69 1.96 9.86
C GLU A 465 29.62 0.96 9.13
N GLU A 466 30.92 1.22 9.14
CA GLU A 466 31.90 0.37 8.45
C GLU A 466 31.87 -1.10 8.93
N SER A 467 31.60 -1.32 10.22
CA SER A 467 31.48 -2.67 10.80
C SER A 467 30.29 -3.45 10.22
N ILE A 468 29.14 -2.79 10.10
CA ILE A 468 27.91 -3.33 9.50
C ILE A 468 28.12 -3.61 8.01
N ILE A 469 28.67 -2.63 7.28
CA ILE A 469 28.95 -2.76 5.85
C ILE A 469 29.87 -3.96 5.58
N THR A 470 30.85 -4.22 6.46
CA THR A 470 31.74 -5.39 6.35
C THR A 470 30.98 -6.70 6.53
N ARG A 471 30.03 -6.75 7.47
CA ARG A 471 29.15 -7.93 7.66
C ARG A 471 28.23 -8.15 6.47
N ILE A 472 27.63 -7.10 5.92
CA ILE A 472 26.78 -7.18 4.71
C ILE A 472 27.57 -7.77 3.53
N LYS A 473 28.83 -7.35 3.31
CA LYS A 473 29.67 -7.95 2.27
C LYS A 473 29.89 -9.45 2.46
N SER A 474 30.17 -9.85 3.70
CA SER A 474 30.35 -11.26 4.06
C SER A 474 29.08 -12.06 3.75
N TYR A 475 27.91 -11.50 4.10
CA TYR A 475 26.62 -12.09 3.78
C TYR A 475 26.41 -12.21 2.26
N CYS A 476 26.57 -11.13 1.51
CA CYS A 476 26.43 -11.11 0.05
C CYS A 476 27.36 -12.09 -0.68
N SER A 477 28.54 -12.38 -0.12
CA SER A 477 29.46 -13.38 -0.70
C SER A 477 29.03 -14.82 -0.47
N LYS A 478 28.20 -15.08 0.55
CA LYS A 478 27.75 -16.42 0.95
C LYS A 478 26.43 -16.81 0.31
N VAL A 479 25.54 -15.84 0.13
CA VAL A 479 24.29 -16.08 -0.60
C VAL A 479 24.61 -16.06 -2.10
N SER A 480 24.03 -16.95 -2.89
CA SER A 480 24.19 -17.01 -4.37
C SER A 480 23.61 -15.78 -5.10
N LEU A 481 23.38 -14.69 -4.38
CA LEU A 481 23.02 -13.38 -4.86
C LEU A 481 24.20 -12.83 -5.67
N GLY A 482 23.97 -12.47 -6.92
CA GLY A 482 24.94 -11.77 -7.77
C GLY A 482 25.17 -10.33 -7.29
N CYS A 483 25.65 -10.16 -6.06
CA CYS A 483 25.84 -8.86 -5.45
C CYS A 483 27.09 -8.17 -5.99
N ARG A 484 26.90 -7.16 -6.83
CA ARG A 484 27.96 -6.23 -7.22
C ARG A 484 28.00 -5.06 -6.22
N ILE A 485 29.08 -4.96 -5.45
CA ILE A 485 29.25 -3.93 -4.41
C ILE A 485 30.27 -2.90 -4.91
N THR A 486 29.91 -1.62 -4.91
CA THR A 486 30.80 -0.51 -5.30
C THR A 486 30.86 0.51 -4.15
N PHE A 487 32.01 1.20 -4.02
CA PHE A 487 32.27 2.17 -2.96
C PHE A 487 32.38 3.56 -3.56
N ALA A 488 31.78 4.57 -2.94
CA ALA A 488 32.00 5.96 -3.34
C ALA A 488 32.27 6.81 -2.11
N GLY A 489 33.43 7.48 -2.04
CA GLY A 489 33.71 8.43 -0.97
C GLY A 489 34.92 9.30 -1.27
N LYS A 490 34.85 10.57 -0.88
CA LYS A 490 36.02 11.45 -0.78
C LYS A 490 36.61 11.35 0.63
N ARG A 491 37.93 11.12 0.75
CA ARG A 491 38.67 11.44 1.98
C ARG A 491 38.80 12.95 2.08
N THR A 492 38.14 13.60 3.02
CA THR A 492 38.49 14.97 3.43
C THR A 492 39.40 14.91 4.66
N LYS A 493 40.55 15.57 4.56
CA LYS A 493 41.58 15.64 5.60
C LYS A 493 41.39 16.96 6.34
N GLY A 494 41.14 16.90 7.64
CA GLY A 494 41.14 18.04 8.56
C GLY A 494 39.81 18.78 8.63
N ASP A 495 39.07 18.56 9.72
CA ASP A 495 38.57 19.64 10.59
C ASP A 495 38.05 19.04 11.90
N ARG A 496 38.37 19.73 13.00
CA ARG A 496 38.00 19.31 14.36
C ARG A 496 36.56 19.75 14.65
N ILE A 497 35.82 18.83 15.28
CA ILE A 497 34.50 18.97 15.94
C ILE A 497 33.27 18.83 15.01
N ILE A 498 32.93 17.58 14.68
CA ILE A 498 31.68 16.80 14.90
C ILE A 498 31.95 15.47 14.15
N PRO A 499 31.85 14.28 14.77
CA PRO A 499 32.34 13.04 14.16
C PRO A 499 31.36 12.52 13.10
N ASN A 500 31.34 13.14 11.92
CA ASN A 500 30.75 12.57 10.71
C ASN A 500 31.81 11.76 9.96
N LEU A 501 32.16 10.60 10.52
CA LEU A 501 32.77 9.51 9.74
C LEU A 501 31.65 8.66 9.15
N GLN A 502 31.36 8.80 7.86
CA GLN A 502 30.67 7.76 7.10
C GLN A 502 31.41 7.54 5.77
N LYS A 503 31.91 6.32 5.61
CA LYS A 503 32.46 5.81 4.36
C LYS A 503 31.25 5.38 3.51
N GLU A 504 30.90 6.20 2.53
CA GLU A 504 29.78 5.96 1.62
C GLU A 504 30.09 4.76 0.72
N VAL A 505 29.09 3.89 0.57
CA VAL A 505 29.15 2.72 -0.32
C VAL A 505 28.03 2.91 -1.31
N LEU A 506 28.36 3.51 -2.45
CA LEU A 506 27.47 3.53 -3.59
C LEU A 506 27.92 2.49 -4.58
N GLY A 507 27.12 1.44 -4.66
CA GLY A 507 27.08 0.53 -5.79
C GLY A 507 26.86 1.32 -7.08
N ASP A 508 27.71 1.14 -8.10
CA ASP A 508 27.14 0.93 -9.44
C ASP A 508 26.06 -0.12 -9.24
N SER A 509 24.83 0.26 -9.57
CA SER A 509 23.60 -0.53 -9.54
C SER A 509 23.80 -2.05 -9.41
N LEU A 510 23.14 -2.66 -8.42
CA LEU A 510 22.97 -4.10 -8.31
C LEU A 510 22.14 -4.63 -9.50
N ARG A 511 22.75 -4.74 -10.68
CA ARG A 511 22.13 -5.44 -11.80
C ARG A 511 22.30 -6.93 -11.56
N TYR A 512 21.22 -7.59 -11.15
CA TYR A 512 21.13 -9.06 -11.18
C TYR A 512 21.36 -9.55 -12.60
N ALA A 513 22.44 -10.30 -12.81
CA ALA A 513 22.49 -11.20 -13.94
C ALA A 513 21.54 -12.37 -13.66
N THR A 514 20.55 -12.57 -14.52
CA THR A 514 19.78 -13.81 -14.56
C THR A 514 20.74 -14.95 -14.89
N THR A 515 21.10 -15.77 -13.90
CA THR A 515 21.48 -17.15 -14.19
C THR A 515 20.21 -17.89 -14.58
N GLN A 516 20.17 -18.30 -15.84
CA GLN A 516 19.15 -19.13 -16.45
C GLN A 516 19.19 -20.55 -15.88
N SER A 517 19.03 -20.69 -14.56
CA SER A 517 19.07 -21.99 -13.86
C SER A 517 17.99 -22.17 -12.81
N PHE A 518 17.05 -21.24 -12.62
CA PHE A 518 15.92 -21.41 -11.70
C PHE A 518 14.70 -22.11 -12.33
N ILE A 519 14.72 -22.36 -13.64
CA ILE A 519 13.69 -23.19 -14.31
C ILE A 519 13.99 -24.70 -14.12
N GLU A 520 15.24 -25.08 -13.83
CA GLU A 520 15.60 -26.50 -13.68
C GLU A 520 15.46 -27.02 -12.23
N THR A 521 15.61 -26.18 -11.20
CA THR A 521 15.46 -26.62 -9.80
C THR A 521 14.01 -26.70 -9.31
N GLY A 522 13.07 -26.06 -10.01
CA GLY A 522 11.62 -26.21 -9.77
C GLY A 522 11.02 -27.51 -10.33
N PHE A 523 11.74 -28.20 -11.21
CA PHE A 523 11.31 -29.49 -11.78
C PHE A 523 11.71 -30.69 -10.90
N TYR A 524 12.77 -30.58 -10.09
CA TYR A 524 13.22 -31.69 -9.24
C TYR A 524 12.47 -31.82 -7.91
N PHE A 525 11.79 -30.76 -7.43
CA PHE A 525 10.99 -30.84 -6.20
C PHE A 525 9.60 -31.47 -6.40
N ASN A 526 9.05 -31.44 -7.63
CA ASN A 526 7.78 -32.09 -7.96
C ASN A 526 7.94 -33.55 -8.45
N VAL A 527 9.16 -34.01 -8.74
CA VAL A 527 9.41 -35.41 -9.10
C VAL A 527 9.69 -36.29 -7.87
N LEU A 528 10.23 -35.74 -6.77
CA LEU A 528 10.45 -36.53 -5.54
C LEU A 528 9.20 -36.74 -4.67
N ILE A 529 8.17 -35.89 -4.81
CA ILE A 529 6.90 -36.06 -4.07
C ILE A 529 5.91 -36.97 -4.84
N GLY A 530 6.16 -37.23 -6.13
CA GLY A 530 5.41 -38.18 -6.95
C GLY A 530 5.88 -39.65 -6.87
N CYS A 531 7.01 -39.95 -6.23
CA CYS A 531 7.54 -41.31 -6.09
C CYS A 531 7.45 -41.90 -4.67
N LEU A 532 6.78 -41.22 -3.73
CA LEU A 532 6.47 -41.74 -2.39
C LEU A 532 4.97 -41.95 -2.14
N TYR A 533 4.15 -41.84 -3.19
CA TYR A 533 2.75 -42.28 -3.21
C TYR A 533 2.45 -42.99 -4.53
N ASN A 534 2.99 -44.21 -4.65
CA ASN A 534 2.44 -45.32 -5.44
C ASN A 534 3.01 -46.63 -4.91
#